data_AF-A0A4P5PCW5-F1
#
_entry.id   AF-A0A4P5PCW5-F1
#
_cell.length_a   1.000
_cell.length_b   1.000
_cell.length_c   1.000
_cell.angle_alpha   90.00
_cell.angle_beta   90.00
_cell.angle_gamma   90.00
#
_symmetry.space_group_name_H-M   'P 1'
#
loop_
_entity.id
_entity.type
_entity.pdbx_description
1 polymer ?
#
loop_
_entity_poly.entity_id
_entity_poly.type
_entity_poly.pdbx_seq_one_letter_code
_entity_poly.pdbx_strand_id
1 'polypeptide(L)'
;MGKKQQPKTAKKSYSTIKIIAGILLIIFAVLFSDQLEHLSFPSFSASRESEISYIDGKDALWYIDEIPDWDEEIYEDIREATVHSETDKDGNYTESYSDGDDYEELVELVGPPKHTSAYEDETTGVRVTATWQADLDLGEDGEHVAVTIDYDRETGQILNKNCYASILQ
;
A
#
# COMPACT_ATOMS: atom_id res chain seq x y z
N MET A 1 27.90 12.57 40.95
CA MET A 1 28.50 11.97 39.73
C MET A 1 27.97 10.55 39.56
N GLY A 2 26.81 10.41 38.91
CA GLY A 2 26.17 9.11 38.67
C GLY A 2 26.35 8.69 37.22
N LYS A 3 27.14 7.65 36.96
CA LYS A 3 27.30 7.04 35.64
C LYS A 3 26.06 6.18 35.34
N LYS A 4 25.24 6.57 34.36
CA LYS A 4 24.23 5.68 33.77
C LYS A 4 24.83 5.03 32.51
N GLN A 5 24.97 3.71 32.57
CA GLN A 5 25.43 2.86 31.49
C GLN A 5 24.30 2.65 30.46
N GLN A 6 24.64 2.77 29.17
CA GLN A 6 23.79 2.38 28.05
C GLN A 6 23.65 0.85 27.97
N PRO A 7 22.46 0.30 27.67
CA PRO A 7 22.33 -1.11 27.33
C PRO A 7 22.78 -1.37 25.89
N LYS A 8 23.55 -2.45 25.75
CA LYS A 8 24.20 -2.94 24.52
C LYS A 8 23.18 -3.56 23.56
N THR A 9 23.37 -3.27 22.27
CA THR A 9 22.66 -3.85 21.12
C THR A 9 22.93 -5.35 21.00
N ALA A 10 21.86 -6.17 21.03
CA ALA A 10 21.92 -7.59 20.74
C ALA A 10 21.58 -7.85 19.26
N LYS A 11 22.59 -8.21 18.47
CA LYS A 11 22.41 -8.69 17.09
C LYS A 11 21.79 -10.09 17.11
N LYS A 12 20.57 -10.26 16.58
CA LYS A 12 20.01 -11.59 16.29
C LYS A 12 20.54 -12.08 14.94
N SER A 13 21.29 -13.17 14.98
CA SER A 13 21.80 -13.92 13.84
C SER A 13 20.73 -14.91 13.39
N TYR A 14 20.20 -14.74 12.18
CA TYR A 14 19.30 -15.73 11.56
C TYR A 14 20.12 -16.66 10.68
N SER A 15 20.17 -17.93 11.10
CA SER A 15 20.82 -19.04 10.42
C SER A 15 20.03 -19.45 9.18
N THR A 16 20.71 -19.51 8.05
CA THR A 16 20.17 -19.85 6.73
C THR A 16 19.88 -21.34 6.64
N ILE A 17 18.60 -21.73 6.72
CA ILE A 17 18.17 -23.11 6.48
C ILE A 17 18.06 -23.33 4.97
N LYS A 18 18.98 -24.12 4.42
CA LYS A 18 18.96 -24.60 3.03
C LYS A 18 17.96 -25.75 2.93
N ILE A 19 16.86 -25.54 2.21
CA ILE A 19 15.94 -26.61 1.82
C ILE A 19 16.52 -27.26 0.55
N ILE A 20 17.17 -28.42 0.72
CA ILE A 20 17.50 -29.35 -0.36
C ILE A 20 16.80 -30.66 -0.02
N ALA A 21 15.71 -30.99 -0.71
CA ALA A 21 15.24 -32.35 -0.97
C ALA A 21 13.93 -32.29 -1.77
N GLY A 22 13.88 -32.95 -2.93
CA GLY A 22 12.60 -33.15 -3.60
C GLY A 22 12.59 -33.50 -5.09
N ILE A 23 13.73 -33.79 -5.74
CA ILE A 23 13.73 -34.36 -7.10
C ILE A 23 14.30 -35.78 -7.01
N LEU A 24 13.43 -36.75 -6.70
CA LEU A 24 13.68 -38.18 -6.95
C LEU A 24 12.43 -39.01 -6.60
N LEU A 25 11.39 -38.96 -7.44
CA LEU A 25 10.30 -39.96 -7.43
C LEU A 25 9.53 -40.00 -8.77
N ILE A 26 10.22 -39.95 -9.91
CA ILE A 26 9.62 -40.13 -11.26
C ILE A 26 9.97 -41.51 -11.87
N ILE A 27 10.64 -42.41 -11.15
CA ILE A 27 11.01 -43.75 -11.68
C ILE A 27 10.39 -44.90 -10.85
N PHE A 28 9.17 -44.72 -10.35
CA PHE A 28 8.39 -45.83 -9.79
C PHE A 28 6.90 -45.79 -10.19
N ALA A 29 6.60 -45.27 -11.38
CA ALA A 29 5.24 -45.17 -11.91
C ALA A 29 4.94 -46.15 -13.07
N VAL A 30 5.77 -47.17 -13.30
CA VAL A 30 5.62 -48.09 -14.45
C VAL A 30 5.36 -49.56 -14.04
N LEU A 31 5.22 -49.87 -12.75
CA LEU A 31 5.00 -51.27 -12.31
C LEU A 31 3.80 -51.51 -11.37
N PHE A 32 2.88 -50.54 -11.22
CA PHE A 32 1.68 -50.71 -10.37
C PHE A 32 0.39 -50.13 -10.98
N SER A 33 0.21 -50.25 -12.30
CA SER A 33 -0.95 -49.69 -12.99
C SER A 33 -2.27 -50.47 -12.83
N ASP A 34 -2.28 -51.64 -12.18
CA ASP A 34 -3.46 -52.54 -12.14
C ASP A 34 -4.14 -52.68 -10.76
N GLN A 35 -3.88 -51.79 -9.80
CA GLN A 35 -4.50 -51.86 -8.45
C GLN A 35 -5.03 -50.51 -7.92
N LEU A 36 -5.61 -49.66 -8.78
CA LEU A 36 -6.14 -48.35 -8.38
C LEU A 36 -7.67 -48.19 -8.53
N GLU A 37 -8.45 -49.28 -8.55
CA GLU A 37 -9.92 -49.17 -8.68
C GLU A 37 -10.70 -49.01 -7.35
N HIS A 38 -10.03 -48.81 -6.21
CA HIS A 38 -10.73 -48.65 -4.91
C HIS A 38 -10.28 -47.48 -4.04
N LEU A 39 -9.55 -46.50 -4.58
CA LEU A 39 -9.30 -45.26 -3.85
C LEU A 39 -10.44 -44.27 -4.12
N SER A 40 -11.48 -44.31 -3.28
CA SER A 40 -12.33 -43.14 -3.06
C SER A 40 -11.44 -42.05 -2.47
N PHE A 41 -11.04 -41.11 -3.31
CA PHE A 41 -10.43 -39.88 -2.84
C PHE A 41 -11.48 -39.10 -2.04
N PRO A 42 -11.17 -38.62 -0.83
CA PRO A 42 -12.03 -37.64 -0.20
C PRO A 42 -12.17 -36.49 -1.18
N SER A 43 -13.41 -36.06 -1.43
CA SER A 43 -13.69 -34.85 -2.20
C SER A 43 -12.85 -33.74 -1.61
N PHE A 44 -11.83 -33.31 -2.35
CA PHE A 44 -11.11 -32.09 -2.09
C PHE A 44 -12.18 -31.00 -2.07
N SER A 45 -12.52 -30.48 -0.89
CA SER A 45 -13.23 -29.20 -0.85
C SER A 45 -12.24 -28.24 -1.47
N ALA A 46 -12.56 -27.73 -2.66
CA ALA A 46 -11.87 -26.57 -3.18
C ALA A 46 -11.92 -25.52 -2.06
N SER A 47 -10.78 -25.27 -1.42
CA SER A 47 -10.60 -24.05 -0.64
C SER A 47 -10.94 -22.94 -1.60
N ARG A 48 -12.01 -22.20 -1.32
CA ARG A 48 -12.33 -20.98 -2.06
C ARG A 48 -11.15 -20.06 -1.79
N GLU A 49 -10.23 -19.96 -2.75
CA GLU A 49 -9.17 -18.96 -2.69
C GLU A 49 -9.90 -17.62 -2.76
N SER A 50 -9.85 -16.86 -1.66
CA SER A 50 -10.37 -15.51 -1.59
C SER A 50 -9.56 -14.65 -2.54
N GLU A 51 -10.22 -13.98 -3.48
CA GLU A 51 -9.56 -13.08 -4.43
C GLU A 51 -9.52 -11.67 -3.83
N ILE A 52 -8.34 -11.05 -3.79
CA ILE A 52 -8.22 -9.64 -3.38
C ILE A 52 -8.83 -8.79 -4.49
N SER A 53 -9.94 -8.13 -4.19
CA SER A 53 -10.54 -7.10 -5.01
C SER A 53 -10.05 -5.73 -4.58
N TYR A 54 -9.59 -4.95 -5.56
CA TYR A 54 -9.17 -3.57 -5.36
C TYR A 54 -10.28 -2.64 -5.84
N ILE A 55 -10.74 -1.77 -4.96
CA ILE A 55 -11.78 -0.78 -5.21
C ILE A 55 -11.14 0.59 -5.05
N ASP A 56 -11.41 1.53 -5.96
CA ASP A 56 -10.85 2.88 -5.92
C ASP A 56 -11.91 3.98 -6.07
N GLY A 57 -11.48 5.22 -5.80
CA GLY A 57 -12.29 6.40 -5.96
C GLY A 57 -13.58 6.35 -5.14
N LYS A 58 -14.71 6.64 -5.79
CA LYS A 58 -16.00 6.78 -5.12
C LYS A 58 -16.49 5.52 -4.41
N ASP A 59 -16.14 4.35 -4.94
CA ASP A 59 -16.59 3.09 -4.34
C ASP A 59 -15.81 2.77 -3.06
N ALA A 60 -14.56 3.24 -2.96
CA ALA A 60 -13.75 3.12 -1.74
C ALA A 60 -14.19 4.10 -0.63
N LEU A 61 -14.83 5.22 -0.99
CA LEU A 61 -15.30 6.21 0.00
C LEU A 61 -16.34 5.65 0.96
N TRP A 62 -17.03 4.54 0.61
CA TRP A 62 -17.93 3.84 1.53
C TRP A 62 -17.26 3.36 2.82
N TYR A 63 -15.93 3.23 2.82
CA TYR A 63 -15.16 2.78 3.96
C TYR A 63 -14.34 3.90 4.61
N ILE A 64 -14.44 5.15 4.12
CA ILE A 64 -13.52 6.22 4.55
C ILE A 64 -13.64 6.54 6.05
N ASP A 65 -14.83 6.40 6.63
CA ASP A 65 -15.10 6.62 8.06
C ASP A 65 -14.35 5.66 8.99
N GLU A 66 -13.81 4.55 8.46
CA GLU A 66 -12.93 3.65 9.22
C GLU A 66 -11.53 4.26 9.43
N ILE A 67 -11.13 5.22 8.60
CA ILE A 67 -9.89 5.97 8.77
C ILE A 67 -10.13 7.07 9.82
N PRO A 68 -9.38 7.10 10.92
CA PRO A 68 -9.56 8.11 11.96
C PRO A 68 -9.48 9.53 11.42
N ASP A 69 -10.43 10.37 11.87
CA ASP A 69 -10.53 11.81 11.57
C ASP A 69 -10.74 12.15 10.07
N TRP A 70 -11.03 11.15 9.23
CA TRP A 70 -11.48 11.33 7.86
C TRP A 70 -12.99 11.12 7.74
N ASP A 71 -13.60 11.84 6.80
CA ASP A 71 -14.93 11.60 6.28
C ASP A 71 -14.98 11.96 4.78
N GLU A 72 -16.10 11.64 4.12
CA GLU A 72 -16.30 11.91 2.70
C GLU A 72 -16.26 13.41 2.36
N GLU A 73 -16.77 14.27 3.25
CA GLU A 73 -16.82 15.73 3.03
C GLU A 73 -15.41 16.31 3.00
N ILE A 74 -14.57 15.97 3.98
CA ILE A 74 -13.16 16.35 4.02
C ILE A 74 -12.45 15.86 2.76
N TYR A 75 -12.66 14.61 2.36
CA TYR A 75 -12.02 14.08 1.16
C TYR A 75 -12.46 14.83 -0.10
N GLU A 76 -13.76 15.05 -0.30
CA GLU A 76 -14.28 15.72 -1.50
C GLU A 76 -13.84 17.19 -1.58
N ASP A 77 -13.76 17.89 -0.45
CA ASP A 77 -13.41 19.32 -0.39
C ASP A 77 -11.96 19.63 -0.73
N ILE A 78 -11.03 18.66 -0.62
CA ILE A 78 -9.63 18.85 -0.98
C ILE A 78 -9.49 19.25 -2.45
N ARG A 79 -8.84 20.39 -2.71
CA ARG A 79 -8.53 20.87 -4.06
C ARG A 79 -7.10 20.49 -4.46
N GLU A 80 -7.02 19.74 -5.55
CA GLU A 80 -5.75 19.43 -6.23
C GLU A 80 -5.23 20.65 -6.99
N ALA A 81 -3.91 20.80 -7.01
CA ALA A 81 -3.25 21.88 -7.72
C ALA A 81 -3.41 21.75 -9.23
N THR A 82 -3.54 22.90 -9.89
CA THR A 82 -3.45 23.01 -11.34
C THR A 82 -2.00 22.87 -11.77
N VAL A 83 -1.74 21.92 -12.67
CA VAL A 83 -0.42 21.69 -13.27
C VAL A 83 -0.19 22.65 -14.44
N HIS A 84 0.91 23.39 -14.38
CA HIS A 84 1.40 24.22 -15.49
C HIS A 84 2.72 23.66 -15.98
N SER A 85 2.76 23.31 -17.27
CA SER A 85 3.94 22.74 -17.90
C SER A 85 4.52 23.72 -18.91
N GLU A 86 5.83 23.93 -18.86
CA GLU A 86 6.57 24.74 -19.81
C GLU A 86 7.71 23.93 -20.45
N THR A 87 8.08 24.31 -21.67
CA THR A 87 9.28 23.80 -22.33
C THR A 87 10.07 24.97 -22.87
N ASP A 88 11.31 25.11 -22.41
CA ASP A 88 12.16 26.21 -22.84
C ASP A 88 12.67 26.03 -24.29
N LYS A 89 13.45 27.00 -24.78
CA LYS A 89 14.00 26.97 -26.14
C LYS A 89 15.07 25.90 -26.34
N ASP A 90 15.64 25.40 -25.26
CA ASP A 90 16.67 24.35 -25.25
C ASP A 90 16.05 22.95 -25.11
N GLY A 91 14.72 22.87 -24.94
CA GLY A 91 13.96 21.63 -24.83
C GLY A 91 13.83 21.10 -23.40
N ASN A 92 14.18 21.89 -22.39
CA ASN A 92 14.02 21.49 -20.99
C ASN A 92 12.56 21.65 -20.57
N TYR A 93 12.02 20.59 -19.98
CA TYR A 93 10.66 20.53 -19.46
C TYR A 93 10.64 20.89 -17.97
N THR A 94 9.69 21.73 -17.56
CA THR A 94 9.47 22.08 -16.15
C THR A 94 7.99 22.08 -15.82
N GLU A 95 7.63 21.60 -14.63
CA GLU A 95 6.29 21.73 -14.06
C GLU A 95 6.25 22.74 -12.92
N SER A 96 5.12 23.41 -12.77
CA SER A 96 4.79 24.21 -11.60
C SER A 96 3.32 24.02 -11.23
N TYR A 97 2.98 24.29 -9.97
CA TYR A 97 1.67 23.99 -9.39
C TYR A 97 1.05 25.25 -8.80
N SER A 98 -0.24 25.47 -9.01
CA SER A 98 -0.99 26.57 -8.40
C SER A 98 -2.36 26.14 -7.93
N ASP A 99 -2.93 26.90 -7.00
CA ASP A 99 -4.32 26.76 -6.55
C ASP A 99 -4.67 25.41 -5.90
N GLY A 100 -3.67 24.63 -5.47
CA GLY A 100 -3.89 23.46 -4.62
C GLY A 100 -4.02 23.87 -3.15
N ASP A 101 -4.71 23.05 -2.38
CA ASP A 101 -4.79 23.25 -0.93
C ASP A 101 -3.47 22.88 -0.24
N ASP A 102 -3.29 23.40 0.97
CA ASP A 102 -2.07 23.22 1.75
C ASP A 102 -2.10 21.89 2.53
N TYR A 103 -1.03 21.10 2.38
CA TYR A 103 -0.90 19.81 3.04
C TYR A 103 -0.79 19.92 4.56
N GLU A 104 -0.14 20.95 5.10
CA GLU A 104 -0.02 21.12 6.55
C GLU A 104 -1.39 21.44 7.17
N GLU A 105 -2.19 22.29 6.51
CA GLU A 105 -3.59 22.56 6.92
C GLU A 105 -4.44 21.29 6.93
N LEU A 106 -4.29 20.41 5.93
CA LEU A 106 -4.96 19.10 5.92
C LEU A 106 -4.52 18.25 7.13
N VAL A 107 -3.22 18.16 7.41
CA VAL A 107 -2.70 17.38 8.55
C VAL A 107 -3.19 17.93 9.90
N GLU A 108 -3.39 19.24 10.03
CA GLU A 108 -4.01 19.82 11.22
C GLU A 108 -5.47 19.38 11.40
N LEU A 109 -6.19 19.12 10.30
CA LEU A 109 -7.58 18.70 10.30
C LEU A 109 -7.75 17.20 10.59
N VAL A 110 -7.01 16.34 9.87
CA VAL A 110 -7.19 14.86 9.89
C VAL A 110 -6.09 14.12 10.65
N GLY A 111 -5.17 14.86 11.28
CA GLY A 111 -4.01 14.29 11.96
C GLY A 111 -2.92 13.76 11.00
N PRO A 112 -1.79 13.29 11.56
CA PRO A 112 -0.64 12.86 10.77
C PRO A 112 -0.90 11.55 10.01
N PRO A 113 -0.31 11.36 8.82
CA PRO A 113 -0.43 10.11 8.09
C PRO A 113 0.29 8.97 8.82
N LYS A 114 -0.12 7.73 8.54
CA LYS A 114 0.52 6.52 9.04
C LYS A 114 1.90 6.31 8.40
N HIS A 115 2.00 6.59 7.10
CA HIS A 115 3.21 6.40 6.31
C HIS A 115 3.43 7.54 5.31
N THR A 116 4.69 7.80 4.96
CA THR A 116 5.06 8.75 3.92
C THR A 116 6.18 8.17 3.06
N SER A 117 6.15 8.41 1.75
CA SER A 117 7.23 8.11 0.82
C SER A 117 7.55 9.33 -0.05
N ALA A 118 8.79 9.47 -0.48
CA ALA A 118 9.22 10.60 -1.30
C ALA A 118 9.86 10.12 -2.60
N TYR A 119 9.56 10.85 -3.68
CA TYR A 119 10.14 10.66 -4.99
C TYR A 119 10.71 12.00 -5.46
N GLU A 120 11.96 12.00 -5.92
CA GLU A 120 12.66 13.18 -6.39
C GLU A 120 12.94 13.04 -7.88
N ASP A 121 12.57 14.08 -8.63
CA ASP A 121 12.74 14.15 -10.07
C ASP A 121 13.24 15.54 -10.46
N GLU A 122 14.21 15.60 -11.35
CA GLU A 122 14.88 16.86 -11.72
C GLU A 122 13.93 17.86 -12.43
N THR A 123 12.82 17.38 -13.00
CA THR A 123 11.86 18.21 -13.77
C THR A 123 10.63 18.60 -12.97
N THR A 124 10.24 17.78 -11.99
CA THR A 124 9.00 17.95 -11.20
C THR A 124 9.23 18.16 -9.71
N GLY A 125 10.48 18.23 -9.28
CA GLY A 125 10.86 18.48 -7.89
C GLY A 125 10.71 17.25 -7.00
N VAL A 126 10.54 17.50 -5.70
CA VAL A 126 10.36 16.43 -4.71
C VAL A 126 8.89 16.29 -4.37
N ARG A 127 8.30 15.18 -4.80
CA ARG A 127 6.92 14.81 -4.45
C ARG A 127 6.90 13.87 -3.26
N VAL A 128 5.91 14.04 -2.39
CA VAL A 128 5.71 13.19 -1.22
C VAL A 128 4.31 12.62 -1.24
N THR A 129 4.21 11.30 -1.09
CA THR A 129 2.94 10.61 -0.88
C THR A 129 2.77 10.37 0.61
N ALA A 130 1.70 10.89 1.19
CA ALA A 130 1.25 10.63 2.54
C ALA A 130 0.08 9.64 2.51
N THR A 131 0.06 8.67 3.43
CA THR A 131 -0.96 7.61 3.47
C THR A 131 -1.58 7.51 4.86
N TRP A 132 -2.91 7.66 4.92
CA TRP A 132 -3.75 7.28 6.05
C TRP A 132 -4.40 5.94 5.73
N GLN A 133 -4.49 5.05 6.71
CA GLN A 133 -4.98 3.69 6.49
C GLN A 133 -5.60 3.11 7.75
N ALA A 134 -6.73 2.42 7.59
CA ALA A 134 -7.37 1.60 8.60
C ALA A 134 -7.61 0.18 8.09
N ASP A 135 -7.54 -0.78 9.01
CA ASP A 135 -7.92 -2.17 8.73
C ASP A 135 -9.46 -2.25 8.76
N LEU A 136 -10.04 -3.03 7.85
CA LEU A 136 -11.49 -3.23 7.77
C LEU A 136 -11.90 -4.49 8.53
N ASP A 137 -12.93 -4.42 9.37
CA ASP A 137 -13.49 -5.58 10.06
C ASP A 137 -14.62 -6.22 9.22
N LEU A 138 -14.28 -6.66 8.01
CA LEU A 138 -15.21 -7.32 7.08
C LEU A 138 -15.14 -8.85 7.15
N GLY A 139 -14.34 -9.38 8.08
CA GLY A 139 -14.32 -10.80 8.44
C GLY A 139 -13.07 -11.56 7.98
N GLU A 140 -12.15 -10.94 7.24
CA GLU A 140 -10.89 -11.57 6.80
C GLU A 140 -9.67 -10.68 7.11
N ASP A 141 -8.54 -11.30 7.43
CA ASP A 141 -7.30 -10.58 7.72
C ASP A 141 -6.70 -9.97 6.44
N GLY A 142 -6.34 -8.68 6.50
CA GLY A 142 -5.61 -7.98 5.43
C GLY A 142 -6.46 -7.01 4.59
N GLU A 143 -7.76 -6.96 4.87
CA GLU A 143 -8.66 -5.96 4.27
C GLU A 143 -8.39 -4.58 4.88
N HIS A 144 -8.28 -3.57 4.04
CA HIS A 144 -7.97 -2.20 4.50
C HIS A 144 -8.53 -1.16 3.54
N VAL A 145 -8.75 0.03 4.08
CA VAL A 145 -9.01 1.26 3.32
C VAL A 145 -7.85 2.23 3.53
N ALA A 146 -7.52 3.00 2.50
CA ALA A 146 -6.49 4.00 2.57
C ALA A 146 -6.83 5.25 1.75
N VAL A 147 -6.39 6.40 2.27
CA VAL A 147 -6.34 7.67 1.55
C VAL A 147 -4.89 8.02 1.32
N THR A 148 -4.55 8.37 0.08
CA THR A 148 -3.23 8.87 -0.31
C THR A 148 -3.31 10.29 -0.81
N ILE A 149 -2.41 11.15 -0.32
CA ILE A 149 -2.24 12.52 -0.76
C ILE A 149 -0.82 12.67 -1.30
N ASP A 150 -0.70 13.01 -2.58
CA ASP A 150 0.57 13.45 -3.14
C ASP A 150 0.64 14.97 -3.01
N TYR A 151 1.75 15.48 -2.48
CA TYR A 151 1.99 16.92 -2.38
C TYR A 151 3.41 17.28 -2.83
N ASP A 152 3.57 18.49 -3.33
CA ASP A 152 4.87 19.05 -3.64
C ASP A 152 5.57 19.49 -2.35
N ARG A 153 6.78 18.99 -2.08
CA ARG A 153 7.48 19.24 -0.82
C ARG A 153 7.88 20.70 -0.66
N GLU A 154 8.17 21.40 -1.76
CA GLU A 154 8.66 22.78 -1.68
C GLU A 154 7.54 23.76 -1.41
N THR A 155 6.39 23.60 -2.08
CA THR A 155 5.25 24.51 -1.97
C THR A 155 4.20 24.06 -0.96
N GLY A 156 4.20 22.78 -0.55
CA GLY A 156 3.17 22.22 0.32
C GLY A 156 1.83 21.93 -0.38
N GLN A 157 1.71 22.25 -1.67
CA GLN A 157 0.45 22.11 -2.39
C GLN A 157 0.10 20.65 -2.66
N ILE A 158 -1.14 20.29 -2.39
CA ILE A 158 -1.72 18.99 -2.74
C ILE A 158 -1.83 18.90 -4.27
N LEU A 159 -1.22 17.86 -4.84
CA LEU A 159 -1.16 17.60 -6.28
C LEU A 159 -2.20 16.58 -6.74
N ASN A 160 -2.50 15.60 -5.88
CA ASN A 160 -3.37 14.46 -6.20
C ASN A 160 -3.91 13.85 -4.91
N LYS A 161 -5.17 13.40 -4.94
CA LYS A 161 -5.76 12.58 -3.89
C LYS A 161 -6.32 11.28 -4.45
N ASN A 162 -6.22 10.22 -3.68
CA ASN A 162 -6.87 8.96 -4.00
C ASN A 162 -7.38 8.27 -2.73
N CYS A 163 -8.49 7.56 -2.87
CA CYS A 163 -9.03 6.67 -1.85
C CYS A 163 -9.17 5.28 -2.46
N TYR A 164 -8.71 4.25 -1.76
CA TYR A 164 -8.85 2.87 -2.22
C TYR A 164 -9.10 1.91 -1.05
N ALA A 165 -9.73 0.79 -1.36
CA ALA A 165 -9.92 -0.31 -0.45
C ALA A 165 -9.45 -1.63 -1.10
N SER A 166 -8.78 -2.44 -0.30
CA SER A 166 -8.42 -3.82 -0.64
C SER A 166 -9.32 -4.73 0.18
N ILE A 167 -10.21 -5.48 -0.47
CA ILE A 167 -11.16 -6.39 0.18
C ILE A 167 -11.04 -7.81 -0.38
N LEU A 168 -11.44 -8.82 0.37
CA LEU A 168 -11.42 -10.22 -0.05
C LEU A 168 -12.84 -10.65 -0.49
N GLN A 169 -12.96 -11.28 -1.67
CA GLN A 169 -14.25 -11.71 -2.26
C GLN A 169 -14.40 -13.22 -2.42
#